data_AF-A0A149U497-F1
#
_entry.id   AF-A0A149U497-F1
#
_cell.length_a   1.000
_cell.length_b   1.000
_cell.length_c   1.000
_cell.angle_alpha   90.00
_cell.angle_beta   90.00
_cell.angle_gamma   90.00
#
_symmetry.space_group_name_H-M   'P 1'
#
loop_
_entity.id
_entity.type
_entity.pdbx_description
1 polymer ?
#
loop_
_entity_poly.entity_id
_entity_poly.type
_entity_poly.pdbx_seq_one_letter_code
_entity_poly.pdbx_strand_id
1 'polypeptide(L)'
;MTDTNWPNPERPGVPMYPERDGWHLLKRIDEDGFDVVGYKKGKWISDEGNKPLSSKYIVRDYKYIAPVLTPAQIAEMLAAERERCAKVCEDTYEKSGRDFEYLGCNDAAEQIRNLGAEP
;
A
#
# COMPACT_ATOMS: atom_id res chain seq x y z
N MET A 1 -15.15 24.11 1.49
CA MET A 1 -15.04 22.67 1.76
C MET A 1 -13.55 22.42 1.93
N THR A 2 -13.07 22.05 3.12
CA THR A 2 -11.64 21.75 3.30
C THR A 2 -11.41 20.34 2.79
N ASP A 3 -11.14 20.23 1.49
CA ASP A 3 -10.62 19.00 0.91
C ASP A 3 -9.21 18.80 1.45
N THR A 4 -9.13 18.29 2.67
CA THR A 4 -7.87 17.93 3.27
C THR A 4 -7.34 16.77 2.45
N ASN A 5 -6.27 17.01 1.68
CA ASN A 5 -5.52 16.01 0.91
C ASN A 5 -4.76 15.06 1.85
N TRP A 6 -5.48 14.53 2.83
CA TRP A 6 -5.03 13.67 3.91
C TRP A 6 -5.89 12.39 3.87
N PRO A 7 -5.32 11.21 4.12
CA PRO A 7 -6.04 9.94 4.00
C PRO A 7 -7.29 9.87 4.88
N ASN A 8 -7.24 10.48 6.07
CA ASN A 8 -8.39 10.67 6.93
C ASN A 8 -8.65 12.17 7.12
N PRO A 9 -9.74 12.71 6.54
CA PRO A 9 -10.10 14.12 6.67
C PRO A 9 -10.37 14.60 8.10
N GLU A 10 -10.81 13.70 8.98
CA GLU A 10 -11.06 14.00 10.41
C GLU A 10 -9.76 14.05 11.22
N ARG A 11 -8.65 13.55 10.65
CA ARG A 11 -7.35 13.44 11.31
C ARG A 11 -6.21 13.90 10.38
N PRO A 12 -6.19 15.18 9.98
CA PRO A 12 -5.12 15.69 9.13
C PRO A 12 -3.76 15.58 9.83
N GLY A 13 -2.72 15.27 9.06
CA GLY A 13 -1.37 15.09 9.60
C GLY A 13 -1.14 13.70 10.18
N VAL A 14 -1.98 12.73 9.81
CA VAL A 14 -1.83 11.31 10.11
C VAL A 14 -1.71 10.58 8.76
N PRO A 15 -0.72 9.69 8.57
CA PRO A 15 -0.59 8.95 7.32
C PRO A 15 -1.72 7.93 7.15
N MET A 16 -1.74 7.26 5.99
CA MET A 16 -2.77 6.28 5.64
C MET A 16 -2.80 5.05 6.58
N TYR A 17 -1.64 4.65 7.10
CA TYR A 17 -1.47 3.49 8.00
C TYR A 17 -0.69 3.88 9.27
N PRO A 18 -1.28 4.69 10.16
CA PRO A 18 -0.56 5.27 11.30
C PRO A 18 -0.16 4.29 12.39
N GLU A 19 -0.69 3.07 12.36
CA GLU A 19 -0.29 1.97 13.23
C GLU A 19 1.05 1.33 12.81
N ARG A 20 1.59 1.71 11.65
CA ARG A 20 2.81 1.13 11.08
C ARG A 20 3.90 2.20 10.97
N ASP A 21 5.14 1.77 11.19
CA ASP A 21 6.31 2.56 10.85
C ASP A 21 6.51 2.51 9.33
N GLY A 22 6.94 3.62 8.72
CA GLY A 22 7.15 3.67 7.28
C GLY A 22 7.60 5.03 6.76
N TRP A 23 7.90 5.07 5.46
CA TRP A 23 8.21 6.29 4.74
C TRP A 23 6.99 6.73 3.92
N HIS A 24 6.82 8.04 3.76
CA HIS A 24 5.70 8.61 3.02
C HIS A 24 6.20 9.73 2.11
N LEU A 25 5.62 9.78 0.91
CA LEU A 25 5.84 10.86 -0.04
C LEU A 25 4.86 12.00 0.28
N LEU A 26 5.40 13.19 0.53
CA LEU A 26 4.64 14.40 0.77
C LEU A 26 5.01 15.45 -0.29
N LYS A 27 4.04 16.21 -0.78
CA LYS A 27 4.28 17.36 -1.66
C LYS A 27 4.29 18.63 -0.83
N ARG A 28 5.32 19.47 -0.98
CA ARG A 28 5.33 20.81 -0.36
C ARG A 28 4.28 21.71 -1.00
N ILE A 29 3.63 22.55 -0.20
CA ILE A 29 2.58 23.45 -0.68
C ILE A 29 3.18 24.70 -1.32
N ASP A 30 4.30 25.18 -0.78
CA ASP A 30 4.97 26.42 -1.16
C ASP A 30 6.03 26.25 -2.26
N GLU A 31 6.45 25.01 -2.52
CA GLU A 31 7.51 24.69 -3.46
C GLU A 31 7.08 23.53 -4.37
N ASP A 32 7.55 23.55 -5.63
CA ASP A 32 7.43 22.39 -6.51
C ASP A 32 8.50 21.36 -6.12
N GLY A 33 8.14 20.54 -5.14
CA GLY A 33 9.01 19.50 -4.61
C GLY A 33 8.24 18.41 -3.86
N PHE A 34 8.89 17.25 -3.76
CA PHE A 34 8.41 16.14 -2.95
C PHE A 34 9.47 15.78 -1.91
N ASP A 35 9.02 15.57 -0.68
CA ASP A 35 9.86 15.11 0.41
C ASP A 35 9.43 13.70 0.81
N VAL A 36 10.42 12.88 1.16
CA VAL A 36 10.19 11.56 1.75
C VAL A 36 10.34 11.71 3.26
N VAL A 37 9.23 11.57 3.97
CA VAL A 37 9.15 11.81 5.41
C VAL A 37 8.75 10.53 6.12
N GLY A 38 9.47 10.19 7.19
CA GLY A 38 9.20 8.99 7.96
C GLY A 38 8.05 9.20 8.93
N TYR A 39 7.31 8.14 9.22
CA TYR A 39 6.39 8.06 10.34
C TYR A 39 6.82 6.89 11.22
N LYS A 40 7.13 7.17 12.49
CA LYS A 40 7.67 6.19 13.42
C LYS A 40 7.11 6.39 14.82
N LYS A 41 6.60 5.31 15.43
CA LYS A 41 6.03 5.34 16.80
C LYS A 41 5.03 6.49 16.99
N GLY A 42 4.16 6.71 16.00
CA GLY A 42 3.12 7.75 16.05
C GLY A 42 3.61 9.19 15.79
N LYS A 43 4.83 9.39 15.29
CA LYS A 43 5.41 10.71 15.03
C LYS A 43 6.02 10.81 13.64
N TRP A 44 5.89 11.98 13.02
CA TRP A 44 6.65 12.30 11.81
C TRP A 44 8.11 12.55 12.15
N ILE A 45 9.00 12.10 11.27
CA ILE A 45 10.45 12.27 11.38
C ILE A 45 11.02 12.71 10.04
N SER A 46 11.94 13.67 10.05
CA SER A 46 12.70 14.03 8.85
C SER A 46 13.61 12.87 8.42
N ASP A 47 13.85 12.75 7.12
CA ASP A 47 14.90 11.92 6.55
C ASP A 47 16.29 12.36 7.03
N GLU A 48 16.52 13.67 7.12
CA GLU A 48 17.74 14.27 7.64
C GLU A 48 17.77 14.21 9.17
N GLY A 49 18.45 13.20 9.70
CA GLY A 49 18.83 13.12 11.12
C GLY A 49 17.71 12.69 12.08
N ASN A 50 16.62 12.09 11.59
CA ASN A 50 15.51 11.56 12.40
C ASN A 50 14.90 12.59 13.38
N LYS A 51 14.86 13.88 12.99
CA LYS A 51 14.32 14.92 13.86
C LYS A 51 12.79 14.82 13.87
N PRO A 52 12.14 14.87 15.04
CA PRO A 52 10.69 14.82 15.11
C PRO A 52 10.08 16.06 14.45
N LEU A 53 9.16 15.83 13.53
CA LEU A 53 8.34 16.87 12.90
C LEU A 53 6.96 16.88 13.56
N SER A 54 6.44 18.07 13.84
CA SER A 54 5.11 18.19 14.42
C SER A 54 4.03 17.95 13.36
N SER A 55 2.93 17.29 13.71
CA SER A 55 1.79 17.14 12.79
C SER A 55 1.23 18.48 12.32
N LYS A 56 1.32 19.54 13.15
CA LYS A 56 0.90 20.90 12.75
C LYS A 56 1.75 21.46 11.61
N TYR A 57 3.07 21.27 11.68
CA TYR A 57 4.00 21.66 10.61
C TYR A 57 3.67 20.88 9.32
N ILE A 58 3.53 19.56 9.43
CA ILE A 58 3.21 18.68 8.31
C ILE A 58 1.88 19.06 7.63
N VAL A 59 0.82 19.33 8.40
CA VAL A 59 -0.49 19.72 7.83
C VAL A 59 -0.44 21.09 7.16
N ARG A 60 0.34 22.01 7.71
CA ARG A 60 0.42 23.39 7.21
C ARG A 60 1.19 23.47 5.89
N ASP A 61 2.29 22.73 5.79
CA ASP A 61 3.28 22.93 4.73
C ASP A 61 3.24 21.82 3.66
N TYR A 62 2.52 20.72 3.92
CA TYR A 62 2.49 19.55 3.04
C TYR A 62 1.10 19.06 2.67
N LYS A 63 1.08 18.38 1.52
CA LYS A 63 0.01 17.55 0.98
C LYS A 63 0.45 16.09 1.02
N TYR A 64 -0.38 15.21 1.57
CA TYR A 64 -0.08 13.78 1.56
C TYR A 64 -0.23 13.19 0.15
N ILE A 65 0.78 12.48 -0.35
CA ILE A 65 0.72 11.85 -1.68
C ILE A 65 0.50 10.35 -1.54
N ALA A 66 1.46 9.63 -0.94
CA ALA A 66 1.40 8.18 -0.86
C ALA A 66 2.32 7.62 0.23
N PRO A 67 2.05 6.39 0.74
CA PRO A 67 3.08 5.64 1.44
C PRO A 67 4.16 5.18 0.45
N VAL A 68 5.42 5.15 0.89
CA VAL A 68 6.54 4.56 0.16
C VAL A 68 6.65 3.11 0.59
N LEU A 69 6.26 2.20 -0.31
CA LEU A 69 6.23 0.77 -0.02
C LEU A 69 7.62 0.14 -0.17
N THR A 70 7.97 -0.76 0.75
CA THR A 70 9.18 -1.56 0.61
C THR A 70 8.98 -2.69 -0.40
N PRO A 71 10.06 -3.25 -0.98
CA PRO A 71 9.96 -4.43 -1.83
C PRO A 71 9.22 -5.60 -1.17
N ALA A 72 9.42 -5.80 0.14
CA ALA A 72 8.73 -6.85 0.89
C ALA A 72 7.21 -6.59 0.96
N GLN A 73 6.79 -5.35 1.25
CA GLN A 73 5.36 -4.99 1.26
C GLN A 73 4.72 -5.14 -0.12
N ILE A 74 5.44 -4.77 -1.19
CA ILE A 74 4.97 -4.99 -2.56
C ILE A 74 4.84 -6.50 -2.85
N ALA A 75 5.83 -7.30 -2.46
CA ALA A 75 5.79 -8.75 -2.64
C ALA A 75 4.62 -9.39 -1.88
N GLU A 76 4.35 -8.97 -0.64
CA GLU A 76 3.20 -9.42 0.14
C GLU A 76 1.88 -9.04 -0.53
N MET A 77 1.73 -7.80 -1.03
CA MET A 77 0.54 -7.37 -1.75
C MET A 77 0.30 -8.19 -3.02
N LEU A 78 1.37 -8.47 -3.79
CA LEU A 78 1.30 -9.29 -5.00
C LEU A 78 0.96 -10.75 -4.68
N ALA A 79 1.55 -11.33 -3.63
CA ALA A 79 1.23 -12.69 -3.20
C ALA A 79 -0.23 -12.81 -2.75
N ALA A 80 -0.74 -11.82 -2.00
CA ALA A 80 -2.14 -11.79 -1.59
C ALA A 80 -3.10 -11.65 -2.78
N GLU A 81 -2.76 -10.86 -3.80
CA GLU A 81 -3.57 -10.74 -5.01
C GLU A 81 -3.55 -12.03 -5.84
N ARG A 82 -2.39 -12.68 -6.00
CA ARG A 82 -2.29 -13.98 -6.68
C ARG A 82 -3.19 -15.03 -6.01
N GLU A 83 -3.19 -15.07 -4.68
CA GLU A 83 -4.07 -15.97 -3.94
C GLU A 83 -5.56 -15.66 -4.16
N ARG A 84 -5.94 -14.37 -4.21
CA ARG A 84 -7.34 -13.99 -4.56
C ARG A 84 -7.70 -14.45 -5.96
N CYS A 85 -6.83 -14.25 -6.94
CA CYS A 85 -7.05 -14.68 -8.32
C CYS A 85 -7.15 -16.21 -8.43
N ALA A 86 -6.27 -16.94 -7.76
CA ALA A 86 -6.29 -18.41 -7.74
C ALA A 86 -7.61 -18.95 -7.15
N LYS A 87 -8.10 -18.35 -6.06
CA LYS A 87 -9.40 -18.69 -5.48
C LYS A 87 -10.57 -18.45 -6.42
N VAL A 88 -10.54 -17.41 -7.25
CA VAL A 88 -11.60 -17.19 -8.25
C VAL A 88 -11.64 -18.33 -9.27
N CYS A 89 -10.48 -18.86 -9.67
CA CYS A 89 -10.41 -20.03 -10.55
C CYS A 89 -11.01 -21.27 -9.89
N GLU A 90 -10.70 -21.51 -8.62
CA GLU A 90 -11.23 -22.62 -7.81
C GLU A 90 -12.76 -22.49 -7.61
N ASP A 91 -13.25 -21.32 -7.21
CA ASP A 91 -14.68 -21.04 -6.95
C ASP A 91 -15.53 -21.12 -8.22
N THR A 92 -14.99 -20.75 -9.38
CA THR A 92 -15.69 -20.82 -10.67
C THR A 92 -15.97 -22.27 -11.04
N TYR A 93 -15.06 -23.18 -10.69
CA TYR A 93 -15.22 -24.61 -10.90
C TYR A 93 -16.28 -25.23 -9.98
N GLU A 94 -16.30 -24.91 -8.68
CA GLU A 94 -17.33 -25.45 -7.74
C GLU A 94 -18.75 -25.19 -8.25
N LYS A 95 -18.92 -24.11 -9.03
CA LYS A 95 -20.19 -23.71 -9.63
C LYS A 95 -20.46 -24.35 -11.00
N SER A 96 -19.44 -24.79 -11.76
CA SER A 96 -19.62 -25.31 -13.12
C SER A 96 -19.89 -26.83 -13.17
N GLY A 97 -19.33 -27.60 -12.24
CA GLY A 97 -19.58 -29.04 -12.09
C GLY A 97 -19.12 -29.92 -13.27
N ARG A 98 -18.18 -29.45 -14.10
CA ARG A 98 -17.66 -30.19 -15.26
C ARG A 98 -16.20 -30.61 -15.07
N ASP A 99 -15.92 -31.91 -15.21
CA ASP A 99 -14.61 -32.51 -14.88
C ASP A 99 -13.44 -32.08 -15.79
N PHE A 100 -13.67 -31.68 -17.05
CA PHE A 100 -12.58 -31.21 -17.93
C PHE A 100 -12.16 -29.76 -17.64
N GLU A 101 -13.11 -28.95 -17.17
CA GLU A 101 -12.86 -27.56 -16.75
C GLU A 101 -12.11 -27.53 -15.40
N TYR A 102 -12.25 -28.58 -14.58
CA TYR A 102 -11.54 -28.76 -13.30
C TYR A 102 -10.01 -28.71 -13.45
N LEU A 103 -9.44 -29.53 -14.33
CA LEU A 103 -7.99 -29.60 -14.52
C LEU A 103 -7.45 -28.26 -15.03
N GLY A 104 -8.14 -27.63 -15.98
CA GLY A 104 -7.74 -26.33 -16.50
C GLY A 104 -7.81 -25.19 -15.46
N CYS A 105 -8.85 -25.16 -14.62
CA CYS A 105 -9.00 -24.14 -13.57
C CYS A 105 -7.97 -24.31 -12.44
N ASN A 106 -7.67 -25.55 -12.03
CA ASN A 106 -6.66 -25.82 -11.02
C ASN A 106 -5.24 -25.56 -11.54
N ASP A 107 -4.92 -25.98 -12.76
CA ASP A 107 -3.64 -25.69 -13.40
C ASP A 107 -3.44 -24.17 -13.52
N ALA A 108 -4.49 -23.41 -13.86
CA ALA A 108 -4.44 -21.96 -13.89
C ALA A 108 -4.23 -21.35 -12.49
N ALA A 109 -4.92 -21.86 -11.47
CA ALA A 109 -4.76 -21.41 -10.08
C ALA A 109 -3.32 -21.64 -9.58
N GLU A 110 -2.73 -22.80 -9.85
CA GLU A 110 -1.35 -23.12 -9.51
C GLU A 110 -0.36 -22.21 -10.26
N GLN A 111 -0.55 -22.02 -11.57
CA GLN A 111 0.28 -21.11 -12.35
C GLN A 111 0.22 -19.68 -11.80
N ILE A 112 -0.97 -19.18 -11.44
CA ILE A 112 -1.15 -17.84 -10.85
C ILE A 112 -0.38 -17.69 -9.54
N ARG A 113 -0.43 -18.68 -8.65
CA ARG A 113 0.33 -18.68 -7.39
C ARG A 113 1.84 -18.63 -7.63
N ASN A 114 2.31 -19.32 -8.67
CA ASN A 114 3.72 -19.42 -9.03
C ASN A 114 4.24 -18.27 -9.91
N LEU A 115 3.40 -17.32 -10.34
CA LEU A 115 3.84 -16.18 -11.14
C LEU A 115 4.92 -15.37 -10.41
N GLY A 116 6.09 -15.23 -11.03
CA GLY A 116 7.21 -14.49 -10.46
C GLY A 116 7.94 -15.21 -9.33
N ALA A 117 7.78 -16.54 -9.21
CA ALA A 117 8.57 -17.41 -8.34
C ALA A 117 9.89 -17.88 -8.99
N GLU A 118 10.14 -17.56 -10.26
CA GLU A 118 11.44 -17.76 -10.90
C GLU A 118 12.42 -16.65 -10.52
N PRO A 119 13.72 -16.97 -10.28
CA PRO A 119 14.75 -16.01 -9.89
C PRO A 119 15.13 -15.00 -10.98
#